data_AF-A0A8C3U2U7-F1
#
_entry.id   AF-A0A8C3U2U7-F1
#
_cell.length_a   1.000
_cell.length_b   1.000
_cell.length_c   1.000
_cell.angle_alpha   90.00
_cell.angle_beta   90.00
_cell.angle_gamma   90.00
#
_symmetry.space_group_name_H-M   'P 1'
#
loop_
_entity.id
_entity.type
_entity.pdbx_description
1 polymer ?
#
loop_
_entity_poly.entity_id
_entity_poly.type
_entity_poly.pdbx_seq_one_letter_code
_entity_poly.pdbx_strand_id
1 'polypeptide(L)'
;MPPDLDTNMRFKFSILALFLEVAVIVLYGIFVEYDRNSATALYPHFQDVHVMIFVGFGFLMTFLKKYGFSSVGFNMLIAAFGLQWGILMQGFWHMKGGKIHVSINSMINADFSTATALISFGALLGKTSPIQMLILTLLEITIFACNEHLVTEVLKATDIGASMTIHAFGAYFGLAAAFVLYRPGLTKKHENDESTYHSDMFAMIGTLFLWLFWPSFNSAIAEEQGTAIINTYFALAACTVTTFALSSLVDKRGKFSMVLIQNATLAGGVAVGTCADLAIHPFSAMFLGVLAGIVSVLGFQFLTPVMASKLRIQDTCGVHNLHGLPGILGGFAGIVVTAIKHETRDGHLLTPAMQAAALGSTLGIALVGGALTGAILKLPFLGQVSDQNCFDDSAYWEVPEEETMPEIHSSHHEHSRFEAAM
;
A
#
# COMPACT_ATOMS: atom_id res chain seq x y z
N MET A 1 -12.85 28.70 -13.08
CA MET A 1 -11.67 27.82 -13.24
C MET A 1 -11.62 27.36 -14.70
N PRO A 2 -10.43 27.10 -15.26
CA PRO A 2 -10.32 26.32 -16.49
C PRO A 2 -11.09 24.99 -16.35
N PRO A 3 -11.75 24.47 -17.40
CA PRO A 3 -12.51 23.22 -17.34
C PRO A 3 -11.70 22.02 -16.82
N ASP A 4 -10.38 22.05 -17.04
CA ASP A 4 -9.42 21.00 -16.66
C ASP A 4 -9.11 20.93 -15.15
N LEU A 5 -9.66 21.84 -14.35
CA LEU A 5 -9.50 21.90 -12.89
C LEU A 5 -10.82 21.75 -12.13
N ASP A 6 -11.87 21.31 -12.81
CA ASP A 6 -13.16 21.03 -12.18
C ASP A 6 -13.12 19.75 -11.34
N THR A 7 -12.94 19.93 -10.03
CA THR A 7 -12.94 18.87 -9.01
C THR A 7 -14.35 18.48 -8.55
N ASN A 8 -15.42 19.03 -9.15
CA ASN A 8 -16.79 18.65 -8.76
C ASN A 8 -17.07 17.19 -9.14
N MET A 9 -17.26 16.36 -8.11
CA MET A 9 -17.45 14.92 -8.26
C MET A 9 -18.91 14.48 -8.40
N ARG A 10 -19.89 15.37 -8.21
CA ARG A 10 -21.32 15.01 -8.06
C ARG A 10 -21.85 14.05 -9.12
N PHE A 11 -21.52 14.27 -10.38
CA PHE A 11 -21.96 13.39 -11.46
C PHE A 11 -20.85 12.44 -11.94
N LYS A 12 -19.62 12.94 -12.11
CA LYS A 12 -18.51 12.14 -12.65
C LYS A 12 -18.22 10.91 -11.79
N PHE A 13 -18.10 11.11 -10.47
CA PHE A 13 -17.80 10.02 -9.55
C PHE A 13 -19.01 9.09 -9.40
N SER A 14 -20.20 9.65 -9.12
CA SER A 14 -21.39 8.84 -8.87
C SER A 14 -21.77 7.97 -10.06
N ILE A 15 -21.69 8.49 -11.29
CA ILE A 15 -21.98 7.70 -12.50
C ILE A 15 -20.97 6.57 -12.65
N LEU A 16 -19.66 6.85 -12.52
CA LEU A 16 -18.63 5.82 -12.66
C LEU A 16 -18.75 4.74 -11.58
N ALA A 17 -18.88 5.13 -10.31
CA ALA A 17 -18.96 4.20 -9.19
C ALA A 17 -20.20 3.29 -9.31
N LEU A 18 -21.37 3.86 -9.60
CA LEU A 18 -22.60 3.07 -9.79
C LEU A 18 -22.52 2.18 -11.02
N PHE A 19 -21.91 2.65 -12.11
CA PHE A 19 -21.71 1.83 -13.30
C PHE A 19 -20.80 0.63 -13.01
N LEU A 20 -19.66 0.84 -12.33
CA LEU A 20 -18.74 -0.23 -11.95
C LEU A 20 -19.42 -1.24 -11.03
N GLU A 21 -20.17 -0.77 -10.02
CA GLU A 21 -20.89 -1.63 -9.10
C GLU A 21 -21.95 -2.49 -9.82
N VAL A 22 -22.76 -1.88 -10.71
CA VAL A 22 -23.73 -2.63 -11.52
C VAL A 22 -23.04 -3.65 -12.43
N ALA A 23 -21.92 -3.29 -13.05
CA ALA A 23 -21.15 -4.20 -13.88
C ALA A 23 -20.62 -5.39 -13.07
N VAL A 24 -20.07 -5.14 -11.87
CA VAL A 24 -19.61 -6.19 -10.95
C VAL A 24 -20.76 -7.10 -10.54
N ILE A 25 -21.92 -6.56 -10.14
CA ILE A 25 -23.10 -7.35 -9.76
C ILE A 25 -23.55 -8.26 -10.92
N VAL A 26 -23.60 -7.73 -12.15
CA VAL A 26 -23.95 -8.52 -13.33
C VAL A 26 -22.92 -9.65 -13.56
N LEU A 27 -21.63 -9.35 -13.46
CA LEU A 27 -20.57 -10.36 -13.60
C LEU A 27 -20.65 -11.43 -12.51
N TYR A 28 -20.94 -11.05 -11.27
CA TYR A 28 -21.18 -12.00 -10.18
C TYR A 28 -22.38 -12.90 -10.47
N GLY A 29 -23.51 -12.33 -10.91
CA GLY A 29 -24.69 -13.11 -11.27
C GLY A 29 -24.46 -14.10 -12.41
N ILE A 30 -23.54 -13.79 -13.34
CA ILE A 30 -23.18 -14.66 -14.46
C ILE A 30 -22.17 -15.72 -14.01
N PHE A 31 -21.10 -15.34 -13.31
CA PHE A 31 -19.91 -16.16 -13.14
C PHE A 31 -19.69 -16.73 -11.74
N VAL A 32 -20.26 -16.16 -10.67
CA VAL A 32 -19.87 -16.50 -9.29
C VAL A 32 -20.93 -17.37 -8.60
N GLU A 33 -20.47 -18.44 -7.96
CA GLU A 33 -21.29 -19.35 -7.15
C GLU A 33 -20.59 -19.69 -5.82
N TYR A 34 -21.35 -20.09 -4.80
CA TYR A 34 -20.77 -20.50 -3.52
C TYR A 34 -20.04 -21.84 -3.62
N ASP A 35 -18.83 -21.90 -3.07
CA ASP A 35 -18.20 -23.18 -2.76
C ASP A 35 -18.88 -23.81 -1.54
N ARG A 36 -19.63 -24.90 -1.76
CA ARG A 36 -20.36 -25.62 -0.71
C ARG A 36 -19.45 -26.32 0.30
N ASN A 37 -18.15 -26.44 0.00
CA ASN A 37 -17.17 -27.08 0.86
C ASN A 37 -16.16 -26.08 1.47
N SER A 38 -16.45 -24.78 1.43
CA SER A 38 -15.51 -23.76 1.92
C SER A 38 -15.14 -24.00 3.40
N ALA A 39 -13.86 -24.27 3.64
CA ALA A 39 -13.34 -24.49 4.99
C ALA A 39 -13.37 -23.20 5.81
N THR A 40 -14.03 -23.24 6.97
CA THR A 40 -14.09 -22.11 7.92
C THR A 40 -12.80 -21.92 8.72
N ALA A 41 -11.86 -22.87 8.64
CA ALA A 41 -10.58 -22.84 9.34
C ALA A 41 -9.69 -21.64 8.94
N LEU A 42 -9.87 -21.11 7.72
CA LEU A 42 -9.13 -19.94 7.23
C LEU A 42 -9.73 -18.60 7.69
N TYR A 43 -10.92 -18.62 8.32
CA TYR A 43 -11.62 -17.39 8.70
C TYR A 43 -10.80 -16.47 9.62
N PRO A 44 -10.07 -16.96 10.64
CA PRO A 44 -9.24 -16.08 11.47
C PRO A 44 -8.13 -15.39 10.69
N HIS A 45 -7.43 -16.11 9.81
CA HIS A 45 -6.42 -15.51 8.92
C HIS A 45 -7.02 -14.48 7.98
N PHE A 46 -8.21 -14.77 7.43
CA PHE A 46 -8.96 -13.79 6.65
C PHE A 46 -9.24 -12.53 7.47
N GLN A 47 -9.75 -12.64 8.70
CA GLN A 47 -10.05 -11.47 9.52
C GLN A 47 -8.81 -10.61 9.77
N ASP A 48 -7.67 -11.23 10.08
CA ASP A 48 -6.40 -10.53 10.30
C ASP A 48 -5.95 -9.78 9.04
N VAL A 49 -5.94 -10.45 7.88
CA VAL A 49 -5.59 -9.84 6.59
C VAL A 49 -6.57 -8.71 6.24
N HIS A 50 -7.86 -8.93 6.43
CA HIS A 50 -8.89 -7.93 6.16
C HIS A 50 -8.73 -6.68 7.05
N VAL A 51 -8.34 -6.84 8.32
CA VAL A 51 -8.02 -5.71 9.20
C VAL A 51 -6.77 -4.97 8.69
N MET A 52 -5.77 -5.67 8.17
CA MET A 52 -4.62 -5.02 7.54
C MET A 52 -5.03 -4.15 6.35
N ILE A 53 -5.98 -4.60 5.52
CA ILE A 53 -6.50 -3.84 4.37
C ILE A 53 -7.23 -2.56 4.81
N PHE A 54 -8.19 -2.67 5.72
CA PHE A 54 -9.05 -1.52 6.07
C PHE A 54 -8.46 -0.61 7.15
N VAL A 55 -7.88 -1.18 8.20
CA VAL A 55 -7.34 -0.42 9.33
C VAL A 55 -5.85 -0.18 9.15
N GLY A 56 -5.11 -1.23 8.78
CA GLY A 56 -3.66 -1.17 8.62
C GLY A 56 -3.21 -0.11 7.62
N PHE A 57 -3.47 -0.34 6.33
CA PHE A 57 -3.17 0.63 5.26
C PHE A 57 -3.94 1.95 5.47
N GLY A 58 -5.24 1.86 5.77
CA GLY A 58 -6.11 3.03 5.90
C GLY A 58 -5.60 4.05 6.91
N PHE A 59 -5.26 3.62 8.13
CA PHE A 59 -4.71 4.52 9.14
C PHE A 59 -3.24 4.83 8.91
N LEU A 60 -2.41 3.91 8.40
CA LEU A 60 -0.98 4.22 8.14
C LEU A 60 -0.83 5.48 7.26
N MET A 61 -1.73 5.65 6.29
CA MET A 61 -1.73 6.78 5.38
C MET A 61 -2.27 8.09 5.98
N THR A 62 -2.92 8.07 7.16
CA THR A 62 -3.46 9.29 7.80
C THR A 62 -2.40 10.19 8.43
N PHE A 63 -1.10 9.94 8.20
CA PHE A 63 -0.03 10.79 8.73
C PHE A 63 -0.11 12.22 8.18
N LEU A 64 -0.64 12.41 6.97
CA LEU A 64 -0.84 13.72 6.33
C LEU A 64 -1.88 14.56 7.09
N LYS A 65 -1.44 15.70 7.64
CA LYS A 65 -2.22 16.53 8.57
C LYS A 65 -3.58 17.01 8.06
N LYS A 66 -3.73 17.18 6.74
CA LYS A 66 -4.95 17.68 6.07
C LYS A 66 -5.55 16.70 5.07
N TYR A 67 -5.12 15.43 5.08
CA TYR A 67 -5.56 14.41 4.13
C TYR A 67 -6.07 13.14 4.83
N GLY A 68 -6.50 13.25 6.08
CA GLY A 68 -6.93 12.11 6.89
C GLY A 68 -8.21 11.45 6.37
N PHE A 69 -9.20 12.23 5.94
CA PHE A 69 -10.47 11.71 5.43
C PHE A 69 -10.26 10.98 4.10
N SER A 70 -9.50 11.59 3.19
CA SER A 70 -9.18 10.98 1.91
C SER A 70 -8.27 9.77 2.07
N SER A 71 -7.36 9.74 3.05
CA SER A 71 -6.51 8.57 3.31
C SER A 71 -7.36 7.36 3.69
N VAL A 72 -8.15 7.45 4.77
CA VAL A 72 -8.95 6.30 5.24
C VAL A 72 -10.17 6.04 4.35
N GLY A 73 -10.82 7.09 3.84
CA GLY A 73 -12.01 7.02 3.01
C GLY A 73 -11.74 6.50 1.61
N PHE A 74 -10.67 6.96 0.94
CA PHE A 74 -10.29 6.40 -0.36
C PHE A 74 -9.68 5.02 -0.21
N ASN A 75 -8.96 4.71 0.88
CA ASN A 75 -8.57 3.34 1.20
C ASN A 75 -9.79 2.41 1.28
N MET A 76 -10.84 2.81 2.02
CA MET A 76 -12.08 2.05 2.13
C MET A 76 -12.77 1.88 0.77
N LEU A 77 -12.80 2.92 -0.07
CA LEU A 77 -13.36 2.85 -1.42
C LEU A 77 -12.58 1.88 -2.32
N ILE A 78 -11.25 2.02 -2.36
CA ILE A 78 -10.35 1.14 -3.12
C ILE A 78 -10.53 -0.29 -2.65
N ALA A 79 -10.58 -0.53 -1.35
CA ALA A 79 -10.73 -1.86 -0.79
C ALA A 79 -12.10 -2.46 -1.12
N ALA A 80 -13.20 -1.76 -0.85
CA ALA A 80 -14.54 -2.28 -1.13
C ALA A 80 -14.76 -2.65 -2.61
N PHE A 81 -14.22 -1.85 -3.54
CA PHE A 81 -14.26 -2.19 -4.95
C PHE A 81 -13.26 -3.30 -5.32
N GLY A 82 -12.03 -3.20 -4.81
CA GLY A 82 -10.92 -4.11 -5.09
C GLY A 82 -11.23 -5.56 -4.69
N LEU A 83 -11.89 -5.78 -3.56
CA LEU A 83 -12.27 -7.13 -3.11
C LEU A 83 -13.20 -7.83 -4.10
N GLN A 84 -14.20 -7.12 -4.61
CA GLN A 84 -15.14 -7.69 -5.56
C GLN A 84 -14.48 -7.95 -6.91
N TRP A 85 -13.67 -6.99 -7.37
CA TRP A 85 -12.98 -7.10 -8.65
C TRP A 85 -11.87 -8.17 -8.61
N GLY A 86 -11.16 -8.30 -7.49
CA GLY A 86 -10.12 -9.31 -7.26
C GLY A 86 -10.66 -10.74 -7.34
N ILE A 87 -11.80 -11.01 -6.68
CA ILE A 87 -12.48 -12.31 -6.78
C ILE A 87 -12.78 -12.67 -8.25
N LEU A 88 -13.25 -11.70 -9.04
CA LEU A 88 -13.51 -11.93 -10.47
C LEU A 88 -12.20 -12.19 -11.24
N MET A 89 -11.22 -11.29 -11.14
CA MET A 89 -9.99 -11.35 -11.94
C MET A 89 -9.14 -12.59 -11.64
N GLN A 90 -8.96 -12.91 -10.35
CA GLN A 90 -8.25 -14.13 -9.95
C GLN A 90 -9.10 -15.36 -10.25
N GLY A 91 -10.41 -15.29 -9.98
CA GLY A 91 -11.35 -16.40 -10.21
C GLY A 91 -11.45 -16.84 -11.67
N PHE A 92 -11.30 -15.92 -12.64
CA PHE A 92 -11.32 -16.27 -14.06
C PHE A 92 -10.21 -17.26 -14.48
N TRP A 93 -9.07 -17.28 -13.78
CA TRP A 93 -8.01 -18.25 -14.01
C TRP A 93 -8.30 -19.64 -13.43
N HIS A 94 -9.26 -19.74 -12.50
CA HIS A 94 -9.55 -20.95 -11.74
C HIS A 94 -11.00 -21.44 -11.88
N MET A 95 -11.67 -21.05 -12.98
CA MET A 95 -13.07 -21.43 -13.22
C MET A 95 -13.22 -22.95 -13.34
N LYS A 96 -14.32 -23.47 -12.76
CA LYS A 96 -14.75 -24.86 -12.90
C LYS A 96 -16.15 -24.88 -13.49
N GLY A 97 -16.33 -25.57 -14.62
CA GLY A 97 -17.62 -25.60 -15.32
C GLY A 97 -18.12 -24.23 -15.78
N GLY A 98 -17.21 -23.28 -16.06
CA GLY A 98 -17.56 -21.91 -16.41
C GLY A 98 -18.03 -21.05 -15.23
N LYS A 99 -17.77 -21.47 -13.99
CA LYS A 99 -18.12 -20.75 -12.77
C LYS A 99 -16.93 -20.57 -11.83
N ILE A 100 -16.87 -19.41 -11.19
CA ILE A 100 -15.97 -19.04 -10.10
C ILE A 100 -16.63 -19.49 -8.79
N HIS A 101 -15.96 -20.35 -8.03
CA HIS A 101 -16.48 -20.86 -6.77
C HIS A 101 -15.86 -20.05 -5.61
N VAL A 102 -16.65 -19.14 -5.04
CA VAL A 102 -16.18 -18.27 -3.96
C VAL A 102 -16.08 -19.04 -2.64
N SER A 103 -14.96 -18.87 -1.96
CA SER A 103 -14.59 -19.44 -0.66
C SER A 103 -13.83 -18.40 0.18
N ILE A 104 -13.57 -18.71 1.46
CA ILE A 104 -12.74 -17.83 2.31
C ILE A 104 -11.33 -17.67 1.74
N ASN A 105 -10.77 -18.71 1.12
CA ASN A 105 -9.49 -18.62 0.42
C ASN A 105 -9.54 -17.60 -0.73
N SER A 106 -10.62 -17.56 -1.51
CA SER A 106 -10.76 -16.54 -2.56
C SER A 106 -10.91 -15.12 -1.99
N MET A 107 -11.49 -14.98 -0.79
CA MET A 107 -11.59 -13.68 -0.11
C MET A 107 -10.21 -13.18 0.34
N ILE A 108 -9.37 -14.07 0.92
CA ILE A 108 -7.98 -13.75 1.28
C ILE A 108 -7.17 -13.33 0.06
N ASN A 109 -7.28 -14.07 -1.06
CA ASN A 109 -6.59 -13.72 -2.29
C ASN A 109 -7.08 -12.38 -2.87
N ALA A 110 -8.36 -12.07 -2.71
CA ALA A 110 -8.90 -10.76 -3.11
C ALA A 110 -8.39 -9.62 -2.22
N ASP A 111 -8.23 -9.84 -0.91
CA ASP A 111 -7.54 -8.89 -0.02
C ASP A 111 -6.07 -8.69 -0.47
N PHE A 112 -5.37 -9.75 -0.87
CA PHE A 112 -4.01 -9.68 -1.39
C PHE A 112 -3.88 -8.85 -2.67
N SER A 113 -4.75 -9.06 -3.66
CA SER A 113 -4.77 -8.23 -4.88
C SER A 113 -5.12 -6.77 -4.55
N THR A 114 -6.03 -6.55 -3.61
CA THR A 114 -6.40 -5.22 -3.13
C THR A 114 -5.23 -4.52 -2.44
N ALA A 115 -4.41 -5.26 -1.69
CA ALA A 115 -3.22 -4.73 -1.05
C ALA A 115 -2.25 -4.12 -2.07
N THR A 116 -2.13 -4.65 -3.30
CA THR A 116 -1.26 -4.05 -4.32
C THR A 116 -1.73 -2.66 -4.71
N ALA A 117 -3.04 -2.50 -4.95
CA ALA A 117 -3.64 -1.21 -5.27
C ALA A 117 -3.48 -0.20 -4.12
N LEU A 118 -3.54 -0.66 -2.87
CA LEU A 118 -3.29 0.20 -1.69
C LEU A 118 -1.81 0.61 -1.56
N ILE A 119 -0.88 -0.26 -1.92
CA ILE A 119 0.55 0.09 -2.02
C ILE A 119 0.75 1.14 -3.12
N SER A 120 0.15 0.95 -4.30
CA SER A 120 0.19 1.94 -5.38
C SER A 120 -0.47 3.27 -4.99
N PHE A 121 -1.56 3.23 -4.23
CA PHE A 121 -2.21 4.40 -3.67
C PHE A 121 -1.26 5.18 -2.75
N GLY A 122 -0.45 4.51 -1.93
CA GLY A 122 0.57 5.17 -1.10
C GLY A 122 1.58 6.00 -1.91
N ALA A 123 1.96 5.57 -3.11
CA ALA A 123 2.82 6.37 -4.00
C ALA A 123 2.09 7.63 -4.52
N LEU A 124 0.78 7.54 -4.75
CA LEU A 124 -0.06 8.57 -5.37
C LEU A 124 -0.86 9.42 -4.37
N LEU A 125 -0.78 9.10 -3.08
CA LEU A 125 -1.55 9.69 -1.99
C LEU A 125 -1.43 11.22 -2.01
N GLY A 126 -2.56 11.90 -1.83
CA GLY A 126 -2.66 13.37 -1.81
C GLY A 126 -2.67 14.05 -3.18
N LYS A 127 -2.44 13.32 -4.28
CA LYS A 127 -2.26 13.90 -5.62
C LYS A 127 -3.31 13.46 -6.63
N THR A 128 -4.18 12.52 -6.25
CA THR A 128 -5.13 11.86 -7.14
C THR A 128 -6.55 11.91 -6.60
N SER A 129 -7.53 11.83 -7.50
CA SER A 129 -8.96 11.88 -7.22
C SER A 129 -9.54 10.50 -6.92
N PRO A 130 -10.74 10.39 -6.30
CA PRO A 130 -11.40 9.09 -6.08
C PRO A 130 -11.74 8.37 -7.40
N ILE A 131 -11.98 9.10 -8.49
CA ILE A 131 -12.17 8.52 -9.83
C ILE A 131 -10.88 7.87 -10.32
N GLN A 132 -9.75 8.57 -10.18
CA GLN A 132 -8.44 8.02 -10.55
C GLN A 132 -8.13 6.75 -9.76
N MET A 133 -8.52 6.70 -8.48
CA MET A 133 -8.33 5.51 -7.65
C MET A 133 -9.20 4.33 -8.10
N LEU A 134 -10.48 4.53 -8.46
CA LEU A 134 -11.29 3.43 -9.03
C LEU A 134 -10.70 2.89 -10.35
N ILE A 135 -10.20 3.77 -11.21
CA ILE A 135 -9.57 3.37 -12.49
C ILE A 135 -8.26 2.62 -12.22
N LEU A 136 -7.43 3.11 -11.30
CA LEU A 136 -6.19 2.45 -10.89
C LEU A 136 -6.49 1.05 -10.36
N THR A 137 -7.43 0.91 -9.41
CA THR A 137 -7.81 -0.37 -8.83
C THR A 137 -8.28 -1.37 -9.89
N LEU A 138 -9.14 -0.92 -10.84
CA LEU A 138 -9.63 -1.76 -11.93
C LEU A 138 -8.47 -2.29 -12.79
N LEU A 139 -7.59 -1.41 -13.23
CA LEU A 139 -6.50 -1.76 -14.15
C LEU A 139 -5.40 -2.57 -13.45
N GLU A 140 -5.00 -2.13 -12.26
CA GLU A 140 -3.91 -2.74 -11.50
C GLU A 140 -4.27 -4.16 -11.07
N ILE A 141 -5.46 -4.40 -10.49
CA ILE A 141 -5.87 -5.75 -10.07
C ILE A 141 -6.00 -6.69 -11.28
N THR A 142 -6.43 -6.19 -12.43
CA THR A 142 -6.47 -7.00 -13.67
C THR A 142 -5.07 -7.43 -14.09
N ILE A 143 -4.11 -6.50 -14.08
CA ILE A 143 -2.71 -6.77 -14.43
C ILE A 143 -2.03 -7.65 -13.37
N PHE A 144 -2.33 -7.42 -12.10
CA PHE A 144 -1.88 -8.23 -10.97
C PHE A 144 -2.32 -9.68 -11.15
N ALA A 145 -3.59 -9.96 -11.47
CA ALA A 145 -4.07 -11.33 -11.64
C ALA A 145 -3.31 -12.07 -12.77
N CYS A 146 -2.99 -11.37 -13.87
CA CYS A 146 -2.13 -11.92 -14.93
C CYS A 146 -0.70 -12.19 -14.43
N ASN A 147 -0.13 -11.27 -13.65
CA ASN A 147 1.21 -11.44 -13.08
C ASN A 147 1.28 -12.58 -12.07
N GLU A 148 0.31 -12.66 -11.16
CA GLU A 148 0.16 -13.73 -10.18
C GLU A 148 0.07 -15.08 -10.90
N HIS A 149 -0.81 -15.23 -11.89
CA HIS A 149 -0.92 -16.46 -12.68
C HIS A 149 0.40 -16.82 -13.39
N LEU A 150 1.10 -15.84 -13.97
CA LEU A 150 2.41 -16.07 -14.58
C LEU A 150 3.43 -16.60 -13.55
N VAL A 151 3.48 -16.00 -12.36
CA VAL A 151 4.45 -16.37 -11.33
C VAL A 151 4.14 -17.74 -10.71
N THR A 152 2.91 -17.93 -10.26
CA THR A 152 2.53 -19.11 -9.48
C THR A 152 2.23 -20.32 -10.37
N GLU A 153 1.53 -20.13 -11.49
CA GLU A 153 1.06 -21.24 -12.32
C GLU A 153 1.98 -21.57 -13.49
N VAL A 154 2.61 -20.58 -14.11
CA VAL A 154 3.45 -20.79 -15.30
C VAL A 154 4.92 -20.99 -14.91
N LEU A 155 5.48 -20.06 -14.13
CA LEU A 155 6.88 -20.13 -13.69
C LEU A 155 7.08 -21.10 -12.53
N LYS A 156 6.00 -21.50 -11.84
CA LYS A 156 6.04 -22.36 -10.65
C LYS A 156 7.03 -21.82 -9.59
N ALA A 157 7.06 -20.50 -9.46
CA ALA A 157 7.84 -19.78 -8.47
C ALA A 157 7.07 -19.74 -7.13
N THR A 158 7.79 -19.77 -6.01
CA THR A 158 7.17 -19.58 -4.68
C THR A 158 7.25 -18.12 -4.27
N ASP A 159 6.17 -17.61 -3.67
CA ASP A 159 6.13 -16.27 -3.11
C ASP A 159 5.04 -16.15 -2.03
N ILE A 160 5.14 -16.95 -0.96
CA ILE A 160 3.98 -17.21 -0.08
C ILE A 160 3.43 -15.97 0.63
N GLY A 161 4.31 -15.09 1.11
CA GLY A 161 3.99 -13.78 1.68
C GLY A 161 4.09 -12.65 0.65
N ALA A 162 4.16 -12.99 -0.63
CA ALA A 162 4.03 -12.09 -1.76
C ALA A 162 5.00 -10.89 -1.78
N SER A 163 6.27 -11.11 -1.43
CA SER A 163 7.30 -10.05 -1.52
C SER A 163 7.46 -9.56 -2.96
N MET A 164 7.30 -10.45 -3.94
CA MET A 164 7.36 -10.13 -5.36
C MET A 164 5.98 -9.70 -5.87
N THR A 165 4.99 -10.59 -5.82
CA THR A 165 3.70 -10.44 -6.50
C THR A 165 2.83 -9.33 -5.93
N ILE A 166 2.92 -9.04 -4.61
CA ILE A 166 2.18 -7.92 -3.98
C ILE A 166 3.11 -6.72 -3.80
N HIS A 167 4.17 -6.90 -3.01
CA HIS A 167 4.92 -5.75 -2.49
C HIS A 167 5.80 -5.08 -3.55
N ALA A 168 6.66 -5.83 -4.23
CA ALA A 168 7.44 -5.28 -5.33
C ALA A 168 6.52 -4.83 -6.47
N PHE A 169 5.54 -5.65 -6.87
CA PHE A 169 4.58 -5.30 -7.91
C PHE A 169 3.88 -3.96 -7.63
N GLY A 170 3.16 -3.85 -6.51
CA GLY A 170 2.40 -2.63 -6.17
C GLY A 170 3.31 -1.42 -5.99
N ALA A 171 4.48 -1.58 -5.38
CA ALA A 171 5.42 -0.48 -5.24
C ALA A 171 5.88 0.06 -6.60
N TYR A 172 6.36 -0.81 -7.50
CA TYR A 172 6.88 -0.35 -8.80
C TYR A 172 5.78 0.03 -9.79
N PHE A 173 4.58 -0.51 -9.65
CA PHE A 173 3.39 -0.06 -10.39
C PHE A 173 3.03 1.37 -9.96
N GLY A 174 2.87 1.63 -8.67
CA GLY A 174 2.59 2.95 -8.11
C GLY A 174 3.67 3.98 -8.43
N LEU A 175 4.96 3.60 -8.36
CA LEU A 175 6.07 4.49 -8.70
C LEU A 175 6.12 4.83 -10.19
N ALA A 176 5.83 3.86 -11.08
CA ALA A 176 5.73 4.12 -12.51
C ALA A 176 4.55 5.05 -12.83
N ALA A 177 3.41 4.86 -12.18
CA ALA A 177 2.28 5.78 -12.27
C ALA A 177 2.65 7.18 -11.75
N ALA A 178 3.33 7.26 -10.60
CA ALA A 178 3.78 8.52 -9.98
C ALA A 178 4.78 9.27 -10.88
N PHE A 179 5.65 8.55 -11.60
CA PHE A 179 6.57 9.12 -12.58
C PHE A 179 5.80 9.79 -13.74
N VAL A 180 4.80 9.10 -14.31
CA VAL A 180 4.00 9.65 -15.42
C VAL A 180 3.14 10.84 -14.97
N LEU A 181 2.62 10.75 -13.74
CA LEU A 181 1.83 11.78 -13.07
C LEU A 181 2.66 12.85 -12.37
N TYR A 182 3.97 12.92 -12.62
CA TYR A 182 4.86 13.88 -11.98
C TYR A 182 4.31 15.32 -12.03
N ARG A 183 4.30 15.99 -10.88
CA ARG A 183 3.78 17.34 -10.69
C ARG A 183 4.91 18.33 -10.43
N PRO A 184 5.27 19.20 -11.40
CA PRO A 184 6.37 20.15 -11.23
C PRO A 184 6.20 21.11 -10.05
N GLY A 185 4.95 21.50 -9.72
CA GLY A 185 4.66 22.38 -8.59
C GLY A 185 4.97 21.76 -7.23
N LEU A 186 5.09 20.43 -7.16
CA LEU A 186 5.43 19.68 -5.94
C LEU A 186 6.92 19.30 -5.88
N THR A 187 7.78 19.88 -6.74
CA THR A 187 9.24 19.65 -6.68
C THR A 187 9.83 20.21 -5.40
N LYS A 188 9.26 21.33 -4.92
CA LYS A 188 9.48 21.79 -3.55
C LYS A 188 8.43 21.12 -2.67
N LYS A 189 8.82 20.74 -1.45
CA LYS A 189 7.92 20.15 -0.46
C LYS A 189 6.65 21.01 -0.33
N HIS A 190 5.49 20.40 -0.49
CA HIS A 190 4.20 21.07 -0.34
C HIS A 190 3.92 21.35 1.14
N GLU A 191 3.23 22.46 1.46
CA GLU A 191 2.97 22.85 2.85
C GLU A 191 2.09 21.85 3.60
N ASN A 192 1.16 21.20 2.89
CA ASN A 192 0.31 20.14 3.44
C ASN A 192 0.94 18.74 3.39
N ASP A 193 2.11 18.57 2.76
CA ASP A 193 2.86 17.30 2.73
C ASP A 193 3.68 17.15 4.03
N GLU A 194 3.00 17.14 5.17
CA GLU A 194 3.59 16.97 6.49
C GLU A 194 2.61 16.38 7.50
N SER A 195 3.15 15.96 8.64
CA SER A 195 2.38 15.41 9.75
C SER A 195 2.27 16.39 10.92
N THR A 196 1.36 16.07 11.84
CA THR A 196 1.23 16.65 13.18
C THR A 196 1.33 15.53 14.21
N TYR A 197 1.47 15.90 15.49
CA TYR A 197 1.50 14.92 16.57
C TYR A 197 0.30 13.96 16.55
N HIS A 198 -0.91 14.48 16.33
CA HIS A 198 -2.12 13.66 16.31
C HIS A 198 -2.22 12.79 15.06
N SER A 199 -1.90 13.33 13.88
CA SER A 199 -1.95 12.54 12.65
C SER A 199 -0.91 11.42 12.64
N ASP A 200 0.28 11.66 13.22
CA ASP A 200 1.30 10.61 13.42
C ASP A 200 0.84 9.54 14.41
N MET A 201 0.07 9.92 15.43
CA MET A 201 -0.49 8.95 16.38
C MET A 201 -1.59 8.09 15.77
N PHE A 202 -2.43 8.67 14.90
CA PHE A 202 -3.37 7.88 14.09
C PHE A 202 -2.64 6.95 13.12
N ALA A 203 -1.58 7.41 12.47
CA ALA A 203 -0.78 6.55 11.58
C ALA A 203 -0.11 5.37 12.28
N MET A 204 0.24 5.52 13.56
CA MET A 204 0.71 4.40 14.38
C MET A 204 -0.35 3.32 14.61
N ILE A 205 -1.64 3.65 14.60
CA ILE A 205 -2.69 2.61 14.67
C ILE A 205 -2.55 1.67 13.47
N GLY A 206 -2.47 2.23 12.26
CA GLY A 206 -2.26 1.45 11.05
C GLY A 206 -0.98 0.62 11.10
N THR A 207 0.12 1.24 11.52
CA THR A 207 1.41 0.54 11.72
C THR A 207 1.27 -0.68 12.63
N LEU A 208 0.64 -0.53 13.79
CA LEU A 208 0.53 -1.61 14.77
C LEU A 208 -0.36 -2.74 14.28
N PHE A 209 -1.48 -2.45 13.63
CA PHE A 209 -2.34 -3.48 13.05
C PHE A 209 -1.66 -4.24 11.91
N LEU A 210 -0.90 -3.55 11.05
CA LEU A 210 -0.06 -4.20 10.05
C LEU A 210 0.98 -5.10 10.71
N TRP A 211 1.73 -4.57 11.68
CA TRP A 211 2.81 -5.30 12.35
C TRP A 211 2.31 -6.56 13.08
N LEU A 212 1.20 -6.45 13.81
CA LEU A 212 0.65 -7.55 14.61
C LEU A 212 0.04 -8.67 13.75
N PHE A 213 -0.57 -8.32 12.62
CA PHE A 213 -1.26 -9.29 11.75
C PHE A 213 -0.43 -9.76 10.55
N TRP A 214 0.75 -9.20 10.32
CA TRP A 214 1.66 -9.67 9.27
C TRP A 214 1.99 -11.18 9.32
N PRO A 215 2.19 -11.81 10.50
CA PRO A 215 2.38 -13.25 10.56
C PRO A 215 1.20 -14.02 9.96
N SER A 216 -0.04 -13.55 10.14
CA SER A 216 -1.23 -14.11 9.49
C SER A 216 -1.20 -13.86 7.98
N PHE A 217 -0.81 -12.66 7.53
CA PHE A 217 -0.66 -12.33 6.11
C PHE A 217 0.28 -13.28 5.38
N ASN A 218 1.48 -13.50 5.93
CA ASN A 218 2.49 -14.37 5.30
C ASN A 218 2.19 -15.87 5.43
N SER A 219 1.22 -16.27 6.24
CA SER A 219 0.89 -17.69 6.50
C SER A 219 -0.49 -18.12 6.04
N ALA A 220 -1.38 -17.19 5.66
CA ALA A 220 -2.79 -17.45 5.42
C ALA A 220 -3.04 -18.59 4.41
N ILE A 221 -2.20 -18.64 3.36
CA ILE A 221 -2.29 -19.65 2.29
C ILE A 221 -1.07 -20.60 2.27
N ALA A 222 -0.22 -20.57 3.30
CA ALA A 222 0.96 -21.42 3.43
C ALA A 222 0.57 -22.85 3.79
N GLU A 223 1.28 -23.83 3.24
CA GLU A 223 1.20 -25.22 3.70
C GLU A 223 1.82 -25.35 5.11
N GLU A 224 3.01 -24.75 5.29
CA GLU A 224 3.75 -24.74 6.56
C GLU A 224 3.47 -23.45 7.35
N GLN A 225 2.21 -23.27 7.77
CA GLN A 225 1.73 -22.04 8.43
C GLN A 225 2.55 -21.67 9.67
N GLY A 226 2.91 -22.65 10.52
CA GLY A 226 3.70 -22.42 11.73
C GLY A 226 5.08 -21.83 11.44
N THR A 227 5.73 -22.31 10.37
CA THR A 227 7.03 -21.80 9.93
C THR A 227 6.91 -20.36 9.43
N ALA A 228 5.90 -20.08 8.60
CA ALA A 228 5.62 -18.74 8.10
C ALA A 228 5.34 -17.72 9.22
N ILE A 229 4.56 -18.10 10.23
CA ILE A 229 4.26 -17.26 11.39
C ILE A 229 5.54 -16.93 12.15
N ILE A 230 6.32 -17.96 12.52
CA ILE A 230 7.54 -17.80 13.34
C ILE A 230 8.60 -16.97 12.63
N ASN A 231 8.86 -17.26 11.35
CA ASN A 231 9.83 -16.51 10.56
C ASN A 231 9.42 -15.05 10.40
N THR A 232 8.13 -14.79 10.14
CA THR A 232 7.60 -13.41 10.02
C THR A 232 7.71 -12.64 11.32
N TYR A 233 7.35 -13.27 12.44
CA TYR A 233 7.45 -12.68 13.77
C TYR A 233 8.88 -12.24 14.10
N PHE A 234 9.87 -13.12 13.88
CA PHE A 234 11.27 -12.81 14.18
C PHE A 234 11.88 -11.79 13.22
N ALA A 235 11.51 -11.82 11.93
CA ALA A 235 11.94 -10.82 10.95
C ALA A 235 11.44 -9.42 11.32
N LEU A 236 10.15 -9.30 11.68
CA LEU A 236 9.56 -8.05 12.13
C LEU A 236 10.22 -7.53 13.42
N ALA A 237 10.40 -8.37 14.43
CA ALA A 237 11.03 -7.97 15.69
C ALA A 237 12.46 -7.42 15.47
N ALA A 238 13.26 -8.11 14.66
CA ALA A 238 14.61 -7.67 14.34
C ALA A 238 14.61 -6.36 13.53
N CYS A 239 13.73 -6.25 12.53
CA CYS A 239 13.55 -5.05 11.71
C CYS A 239 13.18 -3.83 12.56
N THR A 240 12.27 -4.00 13.53
CA THR A 240 11.84 -2.92 14.43
C THR A 240 13.01 -2.38 15.25
N VAL A 241 13.78 -3.26 15.92
CA VAL A 241 14.93 -2.82 16.73
C VAL A 241 15.98 -2.09 15.87
N THR A 242 16.29 -2.65 14.70
CA THR A 242 17.21 -2.02 13.74
C THR A 242 16.71 -0.66 13.27
N THR A 243 15.41 -0.53 13.00
CA THR A 243 14.78 0.72 12.58
C THR A 243 14.92 1.82 13.64
N PHE A 244 14.63 1.52 14.91
CA PHE A 244 14.81 2.49 16.00
C PHE A 244 16.27 2.90 16.15
N ALA A 245 17.19 1.94 16.14
CA ALA A 245 18.63 2.21 16.25
C ALA A 245 19.11 3.13 15.12
N LEU A 246 18.77 2.80 13.87
CA LEU A 246 19.18 3.58 12.71
C LEU A 246 18.47 4.93 12.63
N SER A 247 17.19 5.01 13.01
CA SER A 247 16.48 6.29 13.09
C SER A 247 17.19 7.28 14.01
N SER A 248 17.71 6.81 15.14
CA SER A 248 18.53 7.65 16.04
C SER A 248 19.87 8.00 15.40
N LEU A 249 20.56 7.02 14.80
CA LEU A 249 21.89 7.22 14.20
C LEU A 249 21.90 8.20 13.01
N VAL A 250 20.83 8.24 12.21
CA VAL A 250 20.75 9.16 11.06
C VAL A 250 20.28 10.57 11.44
N ASP A 251 19.76 10.76 12.65
CA ASP A 251 19.43 12.08 13.20
C ASP A 251 20.63 12.69 13.95
N LYS A 252 20.94 13.96 13.66
CA LYS A 252 22.11 14.65 14.25
C LYS A 252 22.01 14.82 15.77
N ARG A 253 20.82 14.69 16.36
CA ARG A 253 20.57 14.82 17.81
C ARG A 253 20.19 13.49 18.45
N GLY A 254 20.25 12.38 17.71
CA GLY A 254 19.86 11.07 18.20
C GLY A 254 18.35 10.87 18.39
N LYS A 255 17.49 11.74 17.82
CA LYS A 255 16.03 11.64 17.98
C LYS A 255 15.43 10.65 16.99
N PHE A 256 14.32 10.01 17.39
CA PHE A 256 13.55 9.14 16.51
C PHE A 256 12.62 9.93 15.56
N SER A 257 12.39 9.40 14.36
CA SER A 257 11.47 9.95 13.36
C SER A 257 10.22 9.07 13.26
N MET A 258 9.04 9.66 13.43
CA MET A 258 7.77 8.91 13.34
C MET A 258 7.56 8.27 11.97
N VAL A 259 7.93 8.95 10.88
CA VAL A 259 7.86 8.37 9.52
C VAL A 259 8.67 7.08 9.41
N LEU A 260 9.87 7.05 10.00
CA LEU A 260 10.71 5.84 10.01
C LEU A 260 10.10 4.74 10.87
N ILE A 261 9.58 5.09 12.06
CA ILE A 261 8.97 4.11 12.96
C ILE A 261 7.68 3.52 12.39
N GLN A 262 6.83 4.34 11.78
CA GLN A 262 5.55 3.92 11.18
C GLN A 262 5.76 2.97 10.00
N ASN A 263 6.80 3.21 9.19
CA ASN A 263 6.97 2.48 7.93
C ASN A 263 8.10 1.45 8.00
N ALA A 264 9.33 1.84 8.34
CA ALA A 264 10.48 0.95 8.20
C ALA A 264 10.47 -0.25 9.18
N THR A 265 9.72 -0.17 10.28
CA THR A 265 9.53 -1.30 11.21
C THR A 265 8.78 -2.48 10.57
N LEU A 266 8.02 -2.21 9.50
CA LEU A 266 7.21 -3.19 8.76
C LEU A 266 8.01 -3.91 7.66
N ALA A 267 9.17 -3.37 7.26
CA ALA A 267 9.96 -3.88 6.13
C ALA A 267 10.41 -5.34 6.30
N GLY A 268 10.59 -5.80 7.54
CA GLY A 268 10.94 -7.20 7.84
C GLY A 268 9.84 -8.19 7.44
N GLY A 269 8.57 -7.81 7.59
CA GLY A 269 7.43 -8.62 7.16
C GLY A 269 7.36 -8.76 5.65
N VAL A 270 7.64 -7.66 4.92
CA VAL A 270 7.77 -7.66 3.45
C VAL A 270 8.94 -8.54 3.01
N ALA A 271 10.13 -8.35 3.58
CA ALA A 271 11.35 -8.99 3.08
C ALA A 271 11.41 -10.50 3.30
N VAL A 272 10.71 -11.04 4.31
CA VAL A 272 10.68 -12.49 4.55
C VAL A 272 9.60 -13.20 3.74
N GLY A 273 8.64 -12.46 3.17
CA GLY A 273 7.43 -13.01 2.55
C GLY A 273 7.67 -14.17 1.57
N THR A 274 8.56 -14.02 0.59
CA THR A 274 8.83 -15.08 -0.40
C THR A 274 9.29 -16.40 0.21
N CYS A 275 10.07 -16.34 1.29
CA CYS A 275 10.65 -17.52 1.95
C CYS A 275 10.08 -17.78 3.35
N ALA A 276 8.93 -17.18 3.68
CA ALA A 276 8.40 -17.22 5.03
C ALA A 276 8.09 -18.66 5.48
N ASP A 277 7.48 -19.45 4.60
CA ASP A 277 7.11 -20.84 4.85
C ASP A 277 8.21 -21.86 4.50
N LEU A 278 9.33 -21.41 3.94
CA LEU A 278 10.47 -22.27 3.66
C LEU A 278 11.21 -22.57 4.97
N ALA A 279 11.85 -23.74 5.03
CA ALA A 279 12.57 -24.21 6.22
C ALA A 279 13.89 -23.45 6.47
N ILE A 280 13.90 -22.12 6.41
CA ILE A 280 15.03 -21.28 6.83
C ILE A 280 15.16 -21.31 8.35
N HIS A 281 16.38 -21.15 8.86
CA HIS A 281 16.55 -21.04 10.31
C HIS A 281 16.00 -19.69 10.82
N PRO A 282 15.44 -19.61 12.05
CA PRO A 282 14.95 -18.35 12.61
C PRO A 282 16.00 -17.23 12.62
N PHE A 283 17.29 -17.54 12.80
CA PHE A 283 18.35 -16.54 12.70
C PHE A 283 18.41 -15.89 11.30
N SER A 284 18.13 -16.65 10.24
CA SER A 284 18.10 -16.15 8.86
C SER A 284 16.93 -15.19 8.65
N ALA A 285 15.77 -15.50 9.24
CA ALA A 285 14.63 -14.58 9.24
C ALA A 285 14.94 -13.26 9.99
N MET A 286 15.57 -13.35 11.16
CA MET A 286 16.04 -12.15 11.88
C MET A 286 17.05 -11.34 11.06
N PHE A 287 18.00 -12.02 10.40
CA PHE A 287 18.99 -11.37 9.56
C PHE A 287 18.36 -10.63 8.37
N LEU A 288 17.37 -11.24 7.70
CA LEU A 288 16.57 -10.55 6.67
C LEU A 288 15.84 -9.34 7.24
N GLY A 289 15.27 -9.45 8.44
CA GLY A 289 14.66 -8.32 9.15
C GLY A 289 15.64 -7.16 9.38
N VAL A 290 16.86 -7.45 9.84
CA VAL A 290 17.92 -6.44 10.02
C VAL A 290 18.26 -5.76 8.70
N LEU A 291 18.48 -6.54 7.62
CA LEU A 291 18.78 -5.99 6.30
C LEU A 291 17.64 -5.11 5.78
N ALA A 292 16.40 -5.55 5.94
CA ALA A 292 15.21 -4.80 5.52
C ALA A 292 15.10 -3.47 6.27
N GLY A 293 15.31 -3.47 7.60
CA GLY A 293 15.32 -2.25 8.40
C GLY A 293 16.41 -1.27 7.98
N ILE A 294 17.62 -1.76 7.68
CA ILE A 294 18.71 -0.93 7.13
C ILE A 294 18.29 -0.30 5.80
N VAL A 295 17.87 -1.12 4.84
CA VAL A 295 17.54 -0.67 3.49
C VAL A 295 16.37 0.31 3.52
N SER A 296 15.32 0.03 4.30
CA SER A 296 14.16 0.91 4.42
C SER A 296 14.53 2.26 5.05
N VAL A 297 15.25 2.28 6.18
CA VAL A 297 15.64 3.55 6.84
C VAL A 297 16.53 4.40 5.93
N LEU A 298 17.54 3.79 5.30
CA LEU A 298 18.40 4.51 4.36
C LEU A 298 17.64 4.97 3.11
N GLY A 299 16.66 4.19 2.64
CA GLY A 299 15.77 4.54 1.55
C GLY A 299 14.96 5.80 1.85
N PHE A 300 14.30 5.85 3.00
CA PHE A 300 13.56 7.04 3.44
C PHE A 300 14.48 8.25 3.59
N GLN A 301 15.62 8.10 4.26
CA GLN A 301 16.49 9.22 4.61
C GLN A 301 17.24 9.80 3.41
N PHE A 302 17.67 8.96 2.46
CA PHE A 302 18.59 9.35 1.40
C PHE A 302 18.04 9.13 0.00
N LEU A 303 17.32 8.04 -0.26
CA LEU A 303 16.86 7.71 -1.61
C LEU A 303 15.59 8.48 -1.99
N THR A 304 14.63 8.60 -1.09
CA THR A 304 13.36 9.31 -1.34
C THR A 304 13.59 10.77 -1.77
N PRO A 305 14.45 11.55 -1.09
CA PRO A 305 14.77 12.91 -1.55
C PRO A 305 15.44 12.95 -2.92
N VAL A 306 16.28 11.96 -3.25
CA VAL A 306 16.93 11.85 -4.56
C VAL A 306 15.92 11.49 -5.65
N MET A 307 15.00 10.57 -5.38
CA MET A 307 13.92 10.21 -6.30
C MET A 307 13.04 11.41 -6.64
N ALA A 308 12.62 12.18 -5.64
CA ALA A 308 11.79 13.36 -5.84
C ALA A 308 12.53 14.47 -6.61
N SER A 309 13.77 14.78 -6.22
CA SER A 309 14.51 15.92 -6.77
C SER A 309 15.22 15.66 -8.10
N LYS A 310 15.70 14.43 -8.34
CA LYS A 310 16.51 14.10 -9.52
C LYS A 310 15.83 13.14 -10.50
N LEU A 311 15.01 12.21 -10.00
CA LEU A 311 14.36 11.19 -10.84
C LEU A 311 12.91 11.52 -11.20
N ARG A 312 12.37 12.62 -10.66
CA ARG A 312 10.97 13.06 -10.88
C ARG A 312 9.95 12.01 -10.43
N ILE A 313 10.24 11.30 -9.34
CA ILE A 313 9.34 10.32 -8.73
C ILE A 313 8.95 10.83 -7.35
N GLN A 314 7.71 11.27 -7.22
CA GLN A 314 7.14 11.78 -5.97
C GLN A 314 6.39 10.66 -5.27
N ASP A 315 7.05 9.99 -4.33
CA ASP A 315 6.50 8.87 -3.55
C ASP A 315 6.04 9.37 -2.17
N THR A 316 4.72 9.53 -1.97
CA THR A 316 4.16 10.18 -0.78
C THR A 316 4.41 9.37 0.49
N CYS A 317 4.06 8.09 0.48
CA CYS A 317 4.25 7.21 1.64
C CYS A 317 5.66 6.59 1.70
N GLY A 318 6.51 6.82 0.70
CA GLY A 318 7.79 6.14 0.58
C GLY A 318 7.62 4.62 0.38
N VAL A 319 6.63 4.22 -0.42
CA VAL A 319 6.32 2.81 -0.69
C VAL A 319 7.48 2.08 -1.35
N HIS A 320 8.37 2.81 -2.03
CA HIS A 320 9.63 2.25 -2.51
C HIS A 320 10.48 1.67 -1.37
N ASN A 321 10.52 2.35 -0.22
CA ASN A 321 11.41 2.00 0.88
C ASN A 321 10.85 0.87 1.76
N LEU A 322 9.52 0.81 1.89
CA LEU A 322 8.83 -0.24 2.66
C LEU A 322 8.50 -1.47 1.80
N HIS A 323 7.90 -1.28 0.63
CA HIS A 323 7.41 -2.39 -0.19
C HIS A 323 8.36 -2.73 -1.34
N GLY A 324 8.90 -1.73 -2.05
CA GLY A 324 9.71 -1.93 -3.25
C GLY A 324 11.06 -2.60 -2.97
N LEU A 325 11.94 -1.94 -2.20
CA LEU A 325 13.27 -2.45 -1.89
C LEU A 325 13.23 -3.71 -1.01
N PRO A 326 12.41 -3.77 0.06
CA PRO A 326 12.27 -4.99 0.85
C PRO A 326 11.61 -6.12 0.05
N GLY A 327 10.69 -5.82 -0.87
CA GLY A 327 10.08 -6.81 -1.77
C GLY A 327 11.11 -7.45 -2.71
N ILE A 328 11.99 -6.63 -3.30
CA ILE A 328 13.14 -7.11 -4.07
C ILE A 328 14.08 -7.96 -3.20
N LEU A 329 14.37 -7.52 -1.96
CA LEU A 329 15.18 -8.28 -1.02
C LEU A 329 14.58 -9.66 -0.73
N GLY A 330 13.25 -9.76 -0.58
CA GLY A 330 12.53 -11.02 -0.41
C GLY A 330 12.61 -11.93 -1.63
N GLY A 331 12.43 -11.38 -2.83
CA GLY A 331 12.65 -12.13 -4.08
C GLY A 331 14.08 -12.68 -4.19
N PHE A 332 15.10 -11.88 -3.84
CA PHE A 332 16.48 -12.36 -3.77
C PHE A 332 16.68 -13.43 -2.69
N ALA A 333 16.06 -13.30 -1.53
CA ALA A 333 16.09 -14.33 -0.50
C ALA A 333 15.51 -15.65 -1.03
N GLY A 334 14.39 -15.60 -1.76
CA GLY A 334 13.81 -16.76 -2.45
C GLY A 334 14.76 -17.41 -3.47
N ILE A 335 15.47 -16.61 -4.27
CA ILE A 335 16.50 -17.10 -5.20
C ILE A 335 17.62 -17.82 -4.44
N VAL A 336 18.12 -17.22 -3.35
CA VAL A 336 19.20 -17.82 -2.55
C VAL A 336 18.76 -19.13 -1.90
N VAL A 337 17.57 -19.15 -1.27
CA VAL A 337 17.06 -20.36 -0.58
C VAL A 337 16.88 -21.50 -1.57
N THR A 338 16.26 -21.24 -2.73
CA THR A 338 16.05 -22.27 -3.77
C THR A 338 17.34 -22.69 -4.48
N ALA A 339 18.42 -21.90 -4.40
CA ALA A 339 19.74 -22.29 -4.91
C ALA A 339 20.49 -23.25 -3.98
N ILE A 340 20.25 -23.17 -2.67
CA ILE A 340 21.00 -23.93 -1.65
C ILE A 340 20.19 -25.06 -1.02
N LYS A 341 18.86 -25.07 -1.20
CA LYS A 341 17.95 -26.10 -0.71
C LYS A 341 17.14 -26.70 -1.85
N HIS A 342 16.95 -28.01 -1.79
CA HIS A 342 15.99 -28.72 -2.64
C HIS A 342 14.61 -28.61 -2.01
N GLU A 343 13.80 -27.68 -2.52
CA GLU A 343 12.42 -27.48 -2.09
C GLU A 343 11.48 -27.89 -3.23
N THR A 344 10.46 -28.69 -2.92
CA THR A 344 9.44 -29.13 -3.89
C THR A 344 8.07 -28.70 -3.41
N ARG A 345 7.29 -28.08 -4.30
CA ARG A 345 5.90 -27.66 -4.04
C ARG A 345 5.00 -28.16 -5.15
N ASP A 346 3.89 -28.78 -4.78
CA ASP A 346 2.94 -29.39 -5.74
C ASP A 346 3.59 -30.33 -6.77
N GLY A 347 4.65 -31.04 -6.35
CA GLY A 347 5.41 -31.94 -7.23
C GLY A 347 6.41 -31.25 -8.17
N HIS A 348 6.58 -29.94 -8.07
CA HIS A 348 7.54 -29.16 -8.85
C HIS A 348 8.75 -28.74 -8.01
N LEU A 349 9.96 -28.96 -8.53
CA LEU A 349 11.18 -28.46 -7.91
C LEU A 349 11.25 -26.94 -8.07
N LEU A 350 11.36 -26.22 -6.96
CA LEU A 350 11.60 -24.79 -6.96
C LEU A 350 13.04 -24.53 -7.37
N THR A 351 13.26 -23.61 -8.31
CA THR A 351 14.61 -23.33 -8.83
C THR A 351 14.94 -21.84 -8.74
N PRO A 352 16.23 -21.49 -8.52
CA PRO A 352 16.65 -20.09 -8.47
C PRO A 352 16.40 -19.35 -9.79
N ALA A 353 16.45 -20.07 -10.92
CA ALA A 353 16.19 -19.50 -12.24
C ALA A 353 14.71 -19.07 -12.38
N MET A 354 13.76 -19.90 -11.93
CA MET A 354 12.35 -19.55 -11.97
C MET A 354 12.00 -18.44 -10.96
N GLN A 355 12.61 -18.44 -9.77
CA GLN A 355 12.48 -17.33 -8.82
C GLN A 355 12.99 -16.01 -9.41
N ALA A 356 14.15 -16.02 -10.09
CA ALA A 356 14.70 -14.84 -10.75
C ALA A 356 13.82 -14.37 -11.92
N ALA A 357 13.27 -15.32 -12.70
CA ALA A 357 12.32 -15.01 -13.77
C ALA A 357 11.05 -14.36 -13.21
N ALA A 358 10.50 -14.88 -12.11
CA ALA A 358 9.32 -14.35 -11.45
C ALA A 358 9.52 -12.93 -10.92
N LEU A 359 10.65 -12.67 -10.26
CA LEU A 359 10.99 -11.31 -9.81
C LEU A 359 11.14 -10.36 -11.00
N GLY A 360 11.89 -10.78 -12.02
CA GLY A 360 12.14 -9.97 -13.21
C GLY A 360 10.87 -9.65 -14.00
N SER A 361 10.01 -10.65 -14.23
CA SER A 361 8.73 -10.47 -14.92
C SER A 361 7.79 -9.58 -14.12
N THR A 362 7.73 -9.76 -12.80
CA THR A 362 6.90 -8.94 -11.91
C THR A 362 7.29 -7.47 -11.98
N LEU A 363 8.59 -7.17 -11.88
CA LEU A 363 9.08 -5.79 -12.01
C LEU A 363 8.78 -5.20 -13.40
N GLY A 364 9.00 -5.98 -14.47
CA GLY A 364 8.73 -5.54 -15.84
C GLY A 364 7.25 -5.24 -16.06
N ILE A 365 6.36 -6.14 -15.64
CA ILE A 365 4.90 -5.99 -15.77
C ILE A 365 4.42 -4.80 -14.92
N ALA A 366 4.90 -4.66 -13.69
CA ALA A 366 4.56 -3.55 -12.80
C ALA A 366 4.94 -2.19 -13.40
N LEU A 367 6.17 -2.04 -13.89
CA LEU A 367 6.64 -0.78 -14.47
C LEU A 367 5.86 -0.40 -15.74
N VAL A 368 5.62 -1.37 -16.63
CA VAL A 368 4.86 -1.12 -17.87
C VAL A 368 3.39 -0.83 -17.56
N GLY A 369 2.75 -1.68 -16.75
CA GLY A 369 1.35 -1.53 -16.35
C GLY A 369 1.09 -0.23 -15.59
N GLY A 370 1.98 0.13 -14.66
CA GLY A 370 1.91 1.37 -13.89
C GLY A 370 2.10 2.60 -14.77
N ALA A 371 3.03 2.57 -15.74
CA ALA A 371 3.22 3.68 -16.67
C ALA A 371 2.01 3.87 -17.60
N LEU A 372 1.45 2.79 -18.14
CA LEU A 372 0.23 2.81 -18.97
C LEU A 372 -0.96 3.33 -18.17
N THR A 373 -1.13 2.85 -16.94
CA THR A 373 -2.18 3.30 -16.03
C THR A 373 -1.99 4.77 -15.70
N GLY A 374 -0.78 5.20 -15.33
CA GLY A 374 -0.45 6.60 -15.11
C GLY A 374 -0.77 7.51 -16.30
N ALA A 375 -0.59 7.02 -17.54
CA ALA A 375 -0.96 7.77 -18.74
C ALA A 375 -2.47 7.95 -18.86
N ILE A 376 -3.27 6.92 -18.54
CA ILE A 376 -4.74 7.02 -18.48
C ILE A 376 -5.16 7.98 -17.36
N LEU A 377 -4.55 7.87 -16.18
CA LEU A 377 -4.84 8.74 -15.05
C LEU A 377 -4.47 10.20 -15.29
N LYS A 378 -3.59 10.50 -16.27
CA LYS A 378 -3.19 11.87 -16.61
C LYS A 378 -4.25 12.65 -17.38
N LEU A 379 -5.31 11.99 -17.85
CA LEU A 379 -6.39 12.64 -18.60
C LEU A 379 -7.07 13.74 -17.75
N PRO A 380 -7.35 14.93 -18.31
CA PRO A 380 -7.71 16.13 -17.54
C PRO A 380 -9.12 16.12 -16.93
N PHE A 381 -9.99 15.20 -17.36
CA PHE A 381 -11.40 15.18 -16.95
C PHE A 381 -11.68 14.28 -15.73
N LEU A 382 -10.65 13.74 -15.10
CA LEU A 382 -10.77 12.81 -13.96
C LEU A 382 -10.88 13.54 -12.61
N GLY A 383 -11.00 14.86 -12.62
CA GLY A 383 -11.26 15.70 -11.43
C GLY A 383 -10.09 15.75 -10.45
N GLN A 384 -8.86 15.59 -10.95
CA GLN A 384 -7.65 15.78 -10.18
C GLN A 384 -7.49 17.23 -9.71
N VAL A 385 -6.95 17.42 -8.51
CA VAL A 385 -6.60 18.73 -7.98
C VAL A 385 -5.40 19.36 -8.71
N SER A 386 -5.34 20.69 -8.69
CA SER A 386 -4.12 21.45 -9.03
C SER A 386 -3.02 21.22 -7.99
N ASP A 387 -1.76 21.46 -8.36
CA ASP A 387 -0.61 21.28 -7.47
C ASP A 387 -0.70 22.07 -6.15
N GLN A 388 -1.40 23.22 -6.12
CA GLN A 388 -1.59 24.04 -4.91
C GLN A 388 -2.62 23.46 -3.92
N ASN A 389 -3.48 22.54 -4.38
CA ASN A 389 -4.58 21.96 -3.61
C ASN A 389 -4.32 20.47 -3.34
N CYS A 390 -3.08 20.00 -3.50
CA CYS A 390 -2.71 18.63 -3.13
C CYS A 390 -2.69 18.47 -1.60
N PHE A 391 -2.88 17.23 -1.15
CA PHE A 391 -2.84 16.85 0.26
C PHE A 391 -3.87 17.60 1.14
N ASP A 392 -5.02 17.95 0.58
CA ASP A 392 -6.11 18.65 1.28
C ASP A 392 -7.46 17.96 1.06
N ASP A 393 -8.13 17.58 2.16
CA ASP A 393 -9.43 16.90 2.16
C ASP A 393 -10.57 17.78 1.64
N SER A 394 -10.47 19.11 1.79
CA SER A 394 -11.52 20.04 1.36
C SER A 394 -11.82 19.99 -0.14
N ALA A 395 -10.93 19.40 -0.94
CA ALA A 395 -11.14 19.17 -2.35
C ALA A 395 -12.30 18.20 -2.65
N TYR A 396 -12.56 17.23 -1.77
CA TYR A 396 -13.52 16.15 -2.00
C TYR A 396 -14.47 15.88 -0.83
N TRP A 397 -14.22 16.49 0.33
CA TRP A 397 -14.99 16.27 1.55
C TRP A 397 -15.59 17.56 2.09
N GLU A 398 -16.75 17.43 2.71
CA GLU A 398 -17.23 18.45 3.64
C GLU A 398 -16.40 18.36 4.93
N VAL A 399 -15.55 19.37 5.15
CA VAL A 399 -14.68 19.45 6.31
C VAL A 399 -15.34 20.30 7.39
N PRO A 400 -15.25 19.94 8.68
CA PRO A 400 -15.78 20.77 9.76
C PRO A 400 -15.15 22.17 9.72
N GLU A 401 -15.97 23.22 9.84
CA GLU A 401 -15.47 24.59 9.96
C GLU A 401 -14.62 24.71 11.22
N GLU A 402 -13.39 25.24 11.12
CA GLU A 402 -12.64 25.65 12.29
C GLU A 402 -13.43 26.80 12.95
N GLU A 403 -13.90 26.60 14.19
CA GLU A 403 -14.46 27.70 14.99
C GLU A 403 -13.39 28.79 15.14
N THR A 404 -13.43 29.80 14.28
CA THR A 404 -12.65 31.01 14.47
C THR A 404 -13.14 31.63 15.77
N MET A 405 -12.36 31.49 16.86
CA MET A 405 -12.64 32.22 18.08
C MET A 405 -12.76 33.70 17.70
N PRO A 406 -13.88 34.39 18.02
CA PRO A 406 -14.02 35.79 17.69
C PRO A 406 -12.86 36.53 18.34
N GLU A 407 -12.07 37.24 17.52
CA GLU A 407 -11.06 38.16 18.01
C GLU A 407 -11.74 39.11 18.99
N ILE A 408 -11.49 38.89 20.29
CA ILE A 408 -11.81 39.88 21.30
C ILE A 408 -10.83 41.02 21.03
N HIS A 409 -11.24 41.98 20.20
CA HIS A 409 -10.66 43.29 20.18
C HIS A 409 -10.79 43.87 21.58
N SER A 410 -9.75 43.70 22.40
CA SER A 410 -9.62 44.42 23.65
C SER A 410 -9.40 45.88 23.29
N SER A 411 -10.49 46.65 23.31
CA SER A 411 -10.45 48.11 23.30
C SER A 411 -9.90 48.60 24.64
N HIS A 412 -8.63 48.30 24.94
CA HIS A 412 -7.88 48.96 26.00
C HIS A 412 -7.19 50.20 25.43
N HIS A 413 -7.99 51.17 24.98
CA HIS A 413 -7.49 52.50 24.67
C HIS A 413 -8.52 53.58 24.99
N GLU A 414 -9.15 53.51 26.17
CA GLU A 414 -9.98 54.62 26.65
C GLU A 414 -10.07 54.71 28.19
N HIS A 415 -8.95 54.56 28.91
CA HIS A 415 -8.90 54.83 30.35
C HIS A 415 -7.60 55.48 30.83
N SER A 416 -7.08 56.47 30.07
CA SER A 416 -6.01 57.35 30.58
C SER A 416 -6.27 58.86 30.41
N ARG A 417 -7.52 59.28 30.19
CA ARG A 417 -7.89 60.70 30.06
C ARG A 417 -8.70 61.28 31.23
N PHE A 418 -8.82 60.58 32.36
CA PHE A 418 -9.59 61.06 33.51
C PHE A 418 -8.81 61.18 34.84
N GLU A 419 -7.48 61.22 34.81
CA GLU A 419 -6.64 61.49 36.01
C GLU A 419 -5.65 62.66 35.83
N ALA A 420 -5.96 63.63 34.96
CA ALA A 420 -5.18 64.87 34.83
C ALA A 420 -6.00 66.16 35.04
N ALA A 421 -7.16 66.05 35.69
CA ALA A 421 -7.97 67.21 36.08
C ALA A 421 -8.84 66.87 37.31
N MET A 422 -8.20 66.72 38.47
CA MET A 422 -8.80 67.02 39.77
C MET A 422 -7.72 67.45 40.75
#